data_AF-A0A0N8S6Q0-F1
#
_entry.id   AF-A0A0N8S6Q0-F1
#
_cell.length_a   1.000
_cell.length_b   1.000
_cell.length_c   1.000
_cell.angle_alpha   90.00
_cell.angle_beta   90.00
_cell.angle_gamma   90.00
#
_symmetry.space_group_name_H-M   'P 1'
#
loop_
_entity.id
_entity.type
_entity.pdbx_description
1 polymer ?
#
loop_
_entity_poly.entity_id
_entity_poly.type
_entity_poly.pdbx_seq_one_letter_code
_entity_poly.pdbx_strand_id
1 'polypeptide(L)'
;MIKSRLASLLSLLTLQACTSMAESEAPTQRFEDYRQQTIELIRKHRNFQTADHEAELGWNAPRQWTPTGTPKGGVLLVHGLGYSAWSFNDVAQKLADQGYLVRTVLLPGHGTRPEDMLEVRLEQWQQVVREQTQQLSREVPKVYLGGFSTGANLVLDYAYDHEEIAGLVLFSPAFRSNSGYAWLTPWIGWARPWLAAPNDGLRPMQTPVRYMNVPTNGFAQFYRSSALAQDRLHQRRYDKPVFIAIAEHDSVLDTDYVLDNFSQRFSNPASRLIWYGDLPARAANTPRVEVRKDYLPEYRISRFSHMGLLFSADNPLYGVSGSQRICWNGQSTPDTAKCMAGEPVWYSDWGYTEPGKIHARLTFNPYFDWQTQVMLGVLNATQ
;
A
#
# COMPACT_ATOMS: atom_id res chain seq x y z
N MET A 1 -67.66 18.46 12.00
CA MET A 1 -66.64 17.78 12.83
C MET A 1 -65.32 18.50 12.68
N ILE A 2 -64.83 19.09 13.79
CA ILE A 2 -63.41 19.29 14.18
C ILE A 2 -62.55 20.15 13.21
N LYS A 3 -62.39 21.47 13.49
CA LYS A 3 -61.25 22.14 14.19
C LYS A 3 -59.96 22.15 13.34
N SER A 4 -59.07 23.14 13.33
CA SER A 4 -58.94 24.49 13.90
C SER A 4 -57.59 25.00 13.37
N ARG A 5 -57.47 26.30 13.17
CA ARG A 5 -56.18 27.01 13.06
C ARG A 5 -55.26 26.68 14.25
N LEU A 6 -53.96 26.62 14.03
CA LEU A 6 -52.96 27.28 14.89
C LEU A 6 -51.62 27.38 14.16
N ALA A 7 -51.16 28.62 14.00
CA ALA A 7 -49.77 28.95 13.72
C ALA A 7 -49.03 29.19 15.05
N SER A 8 -47.72 29.00 14.99
CA SER A 8 -46.68 29.56 15.86
C SER A 8 -46.36 28.88 17.19
N LEU A 9 -45.04 28.83 17.43
CA LEU A 9 -44.29 28.59 18.67
C LEU A 9 -44.08 27.14 19.10
N LEU A 10 -42.90 26.60 18.79
CA LEU A 10 -41.89 26.43 19.85
C LEU A 10 -40.48 26.33 19.25
N SER A 11 -39.70 27.36 19.57
CA SER A 11 -38.25 27.43 19.46
C SER A 11 -37.59 26.49 20.47
N LEU A 12 -36.33 26.11 20.19
CA LEU A 12 -35.30 25.75 21.17
C LEU A 12 -35.57 24.50 22.02
N LEU A 13 -35.19 23.33 21.51
CA LEU A 13 -34.67 22.24 22.33
C LEU A 13 -33.35 21.74 21.73
N THR A 14 -32.28 22.29 22.30
CA THR A 14 -31.01 21.63 22.62
C THR A 14 -30.17 21.07 21.47
N LEU A 15 -29.30 21.96 20.97
CA LEU A 15 -27.86 21.67 20.81
C LEU A 15 -27.35 20.88 22.03
N GLN A 16 -27.20 19.56 21.93
CA GLN A 16 -26.22 18.77 22.67
C GLN A 16 -26.22 17.33 22.14
N ALA A 17 -25.02 16.74 22.08
CA ALA A 17 -24.72 15.39 21.60
C ALA A 17 -24.60 15.18 20.07
N CYS A 18 -23.78 16.01 19.41
CA CYS A 18 -22.96 15.57 18.27
C CYS A 18 -21.50 15.89 18.57
N THR A 19 -20.99 15.33 19.66
CA THR A 19 -19.58 15.43 20.08
C THR A 19 -19.16 14.14 20.78
N SER A 20 -19.03 13.08 19.98
CA SER A 20 -18.04 12.00 20.14
C SER A 20 -18.21 11.15 18.89
N MET A 21 -17.33 11.23 17.89
CA MET A 21 -16.23 10.29 17.70
C MET A 21 -15.18 10.94 16.77
N ALA A 22 -14.64 12.07 17.21
CA ALA A 22 -13.47 12.69 16.62
C ALA A 22 -12.54 13.16 17.74
N GLU A 23 -12.21 12.27 18.68
CA GLU A 23 -10.97 12.43 19.42
C GLU A 23 -9.85 12.08 18.45
N SER A 24 -9.38 13.10 17.74
CA SER A 24 -7.98 13.16 17.33
C SER A 24 -7.18 13.05 18.62
N GLU A 25 -6.64 11.87 18.92
CA GLU A 25 -5.57 11.76 19.91
C GLU A 25 -4.50 12.83 19.58
N ALA A 26 -3.98 13.49 20.61
CA ALA A 26 -2.97 14.53 20.41
C ALA A 26 -1.78 13.94 19.65
N PRO A 27 -1.16 14.69 18.71
CA PRO A 27 -0.06 14.17 17.91
C PRO A 27 1.05 13.62 18.82
N THR A 28 1.41 12.37 18.60
CA THR A 28 2.42 11.67 19.40
C THR A 28 3.77 12.35 19.23
N GLN A 29 4.43 12.70 20.35
CA GLN A 29 5.71 13.40 20.29
C GLN A 29 6.87 12.50 19.88
N ARG A 30 6.79 11.18 20.16
CA ARG A 30 7.80 10.17 19.79
C ARG A 30 7.19 9.03 18.98
N PHE A 31 7.95 8.47 18.04
CA PHE A 31 7.51 7.33 17.22
C PHE A 31 7.14 6.10 18.07
N GLU A 32 7.84 5.87 19.17
CA GLU A 32 7.51 4.76 20.06
C GLU A 32 6.13 4.91 20.69
N ASP A 33 5.70 6.14 20.99
CA ASP A 33 4.36 6.39 21.54
C ASP A 33 3.29 6.06 20.49
N TYR A 34 3.51 6.47 19.23
CA TYR A 34 2.66 6.07 18.09
C TYR A 34 2.58 4.55 17.93
N ARG A 35 3.74 3.89 18.04
CA ARG A 35 3.81 2.43 17.92
C ARG A 35 3.04 1.72 19.03
N GLN A 36 3.21 2.14 20.28
CA GLN A 36 2.51 1.53 21.42
C GLN A 36 0.99 1.75 21.33
N GLN A 37 0.54 2.96 21.02
CA GLN A 37 -0.88 3.24 20.78
C GLN A 37 -1.46 2.37 19.65
N THR A 38 -0.70 2.22 18.57
CA THR A 38 -1.12 1.38 17.44
C THR A 38 -1.18 -0.10 17.82
N ILE A 39 -0.24 -0.61 18.62
CA ILE A 39 -0.27 -1.99 19.12
C ILE A 39 -1.50 -2.23 19.98
N GLU A 40 -1.85 -1.31 20.89
CA GLU A 40 -3.04 -1.44 21.72
C GLU A 40 -4.34 -1.40 20.90
N LEU A 41 -4.40 -0.55 19.87
CA LEU A 41 -5.49 -0.54 18.92
C LEU A 41 -5.64 -1.89 18.21
N ILE A 42 -4.53 -2.45 17.69
CA ILE A 42 -4.53 -3.77 17.04
C ILE A 42 -4.98 -4.84 18.03
N ARG A 43 -4.39 -4.89 19.23
CA ARG A 43 -4.70 -5.87 20.26
C ARG A 43 -6.18 -5.92 20.60
N LYS A 44 -6.84 -4.75 20.62
CA LYS A 44 -8.26 -4.61 20.97
C LYS A 44 -9.21 -4.91 19.80
N HIS A 45 -8.85 -4.55 18.57
CA HIS A 45 -9.78 -4.56 17.43
C HIS A 45 -9.52 -5.66 16.39
N ARG A 46 -8.34 -6.27 16.40
CA ARG A 46 -7.95 -7.27 15.41
C ARG A 46 -8.66 -8.60 15.62
N ASN A 47 -9.19 -9.14 14.52
CA ASN A 47 -9.52 -10.56 14.44
C ASN A 47 -8.22 -11.34 14.17
N PHE A 48 -7.59 -11.89 15.21
CA PHE A 48 -6.33 -12.64 15.04
C PHE A 48 -6.52 -13.87 14.15
N GLN A 49 -5.53 -14.13 13.29
CA GLN A 49 -5.56 -15.16 12.26
C GLN A 49 -4.62 -16.34 12.57
N THR A 50 -3.76 -16.19 13.58
CA THR A 50 -2.81 -17.20 14.05
C THR A 50 -2.94 -17.41 15.55
N ALA A 51 -2.38 -18.49 16.08
CA ALA A 51 -2.30 -18.71 17.53
C ALA A 51 -1.24 -17.82 18.21
N ASP A 52 -0.22 -17.38 17.45
CA ASP A 52 0.83 -16.49 17.93
C ASP A 52 0.42 -15.03 17.74
N HIS A 53 -0.44 -14.55 18.65
CA HIS A 53 -0.95 -13.18 18.59
C HIS A 53 0.16 -12.13 18.70
N GLU A 54 1.25 -12.40 19.43
CA GLU A 54 2.34 -11.43 19.59
C GLU A 54 3.16 -11.28 18.30
N ALA A 55 3.42 -12.37 17.57
CA ALA A 55 4.00 -12.27 16.24
C ALA A 55 3.09 -11.49 15.28
N GLU A 56 1.78 -11.79 15.29
CA GLU A 56 0.81 -11.11 14.44
C GLU A 56 0.65 -9.62 14.77
N LEU A 57 0.72 -9.23 16.05
CA LEU A 57 0.83 -7.84 16.48
C LEU A 57 2.07 -7.19 15.88
N GLY A 58 3.23 -7.85 16.00
CA GLY A 58 4.49 -7.37 15.46
C GLY A 58 4.48 -7.18 13.94
N TRP A 59 3.79 -8.05 13.19
CA TRP A 59 3.67 -7.92 11.74
C TRP A 59 2.77 -6.75 11.32
N ASN A 60 1.75 -6.41 12.11
CA ASN A 60 0.82 -5.33 11.75
C ASN A 60 1.25 -3.96 12.29
N ALA A 61 2.00 -3.93 13.37
CA ALA A 61 2.43 -2.69 14.01
C ALA A 61 3.44 -1.89 13.17
N PRO A 62 3.39 -0.54 13.22
CA PRO A 62 4.44 0.30 12.66
C PRO A 62 5.77 0.00 13.34
N ARG A 63 6.87 0.14 12.60
CA ARG A 63 8.21 -0.22 13.08
C ARG A 63 9.26 0.79 12.63
N GLN A 64 10.28 0.94 13.46
CA GLN A 64 11.48 1.71 13.17
C GLN A 64 12.69 0.77 13.04
N TRP A 65 13.53 1.06 12.04
CA TRP A 65 14.85 0.49 11.90
C TRP A 65 15.87 1.61 12.02
N THR A 66 16.75 1.51 13.01
CA THR A 66 17.81 2.49 13.26
C THR A 66 19.12 1.96 12.67
N PRO A 67 19.80 2.74 11.81
CA PRO A 67 21.08 2.33 11.25
C PRO A 67 22.18 2.35 12.32
N THR A 68 23.30 1.69 12.05
CA THR A 68 24.50 1.88 12.87
C THR A 68 25.12 3.25 12.59
N GLY A 69 25.46 4.00 13.63
CA GLY A 69 26.03 5.34 13.52
C GLY A 69 24.98 6.43 13.27
N THR A 70 25.43 7.61 12.82
CA THR A 70 24.55 8.74 12.55
C THR A 70 23.76 8.53 11.25
N PRO A 71 22.41 8.62 11.27
CA PRO A 71 21.62 8.47 10.04
C PRO A 71 21.98 9.51 8.99
N LYS A 72 22.26 9.08 7.76
CA LYS A 72 22.50 10.00 6.62
C LYS A 72 21.21 10.61 6.04
N GLY A 73 20.07 10.07 6.44
CA GLY A 73 18.73 10.48 6.03
C GLY A 73 17.68 9.57 6.65
N GLY A 74 16.41 9.91 6.49
CA GLY A 74 15.28 9.11 6.94
C GLY A 74 14.35 8.73 5.79
N VAL A 75 13.70 7.57 5.90
CA VAL A 75 12.71 7.10 4.94
C VAL A 75 11.41 6.72 5.67
N LEU A 76 10.31 7.38 5.31
CA LEU A 76 8.98 6.99 5.77
C LEU A 76 8.31 6.11 4.72
N LEU A 77 7.84 4.92 5.10
CA LEU A 77 7.26 3.92 4.21
C LEU A 77 5.77 3.69 4.52
N VAL A 78 4.91 3.92 3.51
CA VAL A 78 3.44 3.91 3.64
C VAL A 78 2.83 2.78 2.79
N HIS A 79 2.15 1.82 3.43
CA HIS A 79 1.58 0.65 2.77
C HIS A 79 0.34 0.97 1.91
N GLY A 80 -0.10 -0.02 1.12
CA GLY A 80 -1.29 0.07 0.27
C GLY A 80 -2.60 -0.28 0.97
N LEU A 81 -3.72 -0.06 0.28
CA LEU A 81 -5.06 -0.39 0.78
C LEU A 81 -5.19 -1.87 1.16
N GLY A 82 -5.62 -2.12 2.39
CA GLY A 82 -5.82 -3.47 2.92
C GLY A 82 -4.54 -4.19 3.32
N TYR A 83 -3.36 -3.56 3.22
CA TYR A 83 -2.10 -4.12 3.70
C TYR A 83 -1.75 -3.63 5.10
N SER A 84 -0.71 -4.20 5.70
CA SER A 84 -0.15 -3.77 6.98
C SER A 84 1.27 -3.19 6.84
N ALA A 85 1.82 -2.72 7.95
CA ALA A 85 3.20 -2.26 8.05
C ALA A 85 4.24 -3.32 7.61
N TRP A 86 3.90 -4.62 7.66
CA TRP A 86 4.76 -5.71 7.18
C TRP A 86 5.18 -5.57 5.71
N SER A 87 4.37 -4.88 4.90
CA SER A 87 4.61 -4.67 3.46
C SER A 87 6.00 -4.17 3.14
N PHE A 88 6.65 -3.47 4.07
CA PHE A 88 7.96 -2.88 3.88
C PHE A 88 9.05 -3.51 4.74
N ASN A 89 8.80 -4.63 5.42
CA ASN A 89 9.77 -5.24 6.34
C ASN A 89 11.15 -5.42 5.71
N ASP A 90 11.21 -6.00 4.51
CA ASP A 90 12.48 -6.32 3.84
C ASP A 90 13.12 -5.06 3.24
N VAL A 91 12.32 -4.18 2.62
CA VAL A 91 12.79 -2.91 2.05
C VAL A 91 13.36 -2.02 3.14
N ALA A 92 12.69 -1.95 4.29
CA ALA A 92 13.12 -1.13 5.43
C ALA A 92 14.44 -1.64 6.02
N GLN A 93 14.59 -2.95 6.15
CA GLN A 93 15.85 -3.54 6.61
C GLN A 93 17.01 -3.17 5.67
N LYS A 94 16.83 -3.36 4.35
CA LYS A 94 17.87 -3.03 3.37
C LYS A 94 18.25 -1.54 3.37
N LEU A 95 17.27 -0.64 3.54
CA LEU A 95 17.54 0.79 3.65
C LEU A 95 18.27 1.13 4.96
N ALA A 96 17.91 0.50 6.08
CA ALA A 96 18.59 0.69 7.36
C ALA A 96 20.04 0.20 7.33
N ASP A 97 20.29 -0.94 6.69
CA ASP A 97 21.64 -1.47 6.46
C ASP A 97 22.52 -0.50 5.63
N GLN A 98 21.90 0.44 4.91
CA GLN A 98 22.56 1.47 4.10
C GLN A 98 22.66 2.83 4.78
N GLY A 99 22.36 2.91 6.08
CA GLY A 99 22.57 4.12 6.89
C GLY A 99 21.35 5.03 7.01
N TYR A 100 20.15 4.59 6.59
CA TYR A 100 18.92 5.36 6.73
C TYR A 100 18.16 5.02 8.02
N LEU A 101 17.58 6.02 8.67
CA LEU A 101 16.54 5.80 9.70
C LEU A 101 15.22 5.52 8.99
N VAL A 102 14.67 4.32 9.14
CA VAL A 102 13.47 3.92 8.39
C VAL A 102 12.29 3.71 9.32
N ARG A 103 11.12 4.22 8.95
CA ARG A 103 9.85 4.02 9.67
C ARG A 103 8.78 3.50 8.73
N THR A 104 8.04 2.48 9.14
CA THR A 104 6.77 2.11 8.55
C THR A 104 5.62 2.66 9.39
N VAL A 105 4.52 3.00 8.72
CA VAL A 105 3.29 3.45 9.38
C VAL A 105 2.17 2.43 9.20
N LEU A 106 1.15 2.51 10.04
CA LEU A 106 -0.13 1.84 9.85
C LEU A 106 -1.22 2.88 9.62
N LEU A 107 -1.88 2.81 8.46
CA LEU A 107 -2.97 3.71 8.12
C LEU A 107 -4.26 3.32 8.88
N PRO A 108 -5.04 4.29 9.39
CA PRO A 108 -6.33 4.04 10.03
C PRO A 108 -7.23 3.06 9.25
N GLY A 109 -7.87 2.15 9.98
CA GLY A 109 -8.70 1.05 9.46
C GLY A 109 -7.92 -0.18 8.96
N HIS A 110 -6.59 -0.15 8.95
CA HIS A 110 -5.74 -1.28 8.56
C HIS A 110 -5.16 -2.00 9.77
N GLY A 111 -4.68 -3.22 9.58
CA GLY A 111 -4.01 -4.02 10.61
C GLY A 111 -4.92 -4.55 11.72
N THR A 112 -6.20 -4.16 11.75
CA THR A 112 -7.22 -4.65 12.68
C THR A 112 -8.13 -5.67 12.00
N ARG A 113 -9.27 -5.23 11.47
CA ARG A 113 -10.25 -6.01 10.72
C ARG A 113 -10.85 -5.17 9.58
N PRO A 114 -11.24 -5.79 8.44
CA PRO A 114 -11.82 -5.09 7.30
C PRO A 114 -12.96 -4.12 7.64
N GLU A 115 -13.79 -4.45 8.63
CA GLU A 115 -14.94 -3.62 9.06
C GLU A 115 -14.51 -2.22 9.51
N ASP A 116 -13.31 -2.07 10.07
CA ASP A 116 -12.83 -0.78 10.55
C ASP A 116 -12.53 0.21 9.41
N MET A 117 -12.58 -0.24 8.14
CA MET A 117 -12.53 0.62 6.95
C MET A 117 -13.89 1.17 6.51
N LEU A 118 -14.99 0.82 7.18
CA LEU A 118 -16.31 1.31 6.80
C LEU A 118 -16.43 2.83 6.96
N GLU A 119 -15.71 3.42 7.91
CA GLU A 119 -15.82 4.84 8.28
C GLU A 119 -14.55 5.66 8.06
N VAL A 120 -13.51 5.06 7.48
CA VAL A 120 -12.25 5.76 7.22
C VAL A 120 -12.41 6.88 6.20
N ARG A 121 -11.61 7.92 6.35
CA ARG A 121 -11.52 9.05 5.42
C ARG A 121 -10.08 9.24 4.95
N LEU A 122 -9.92 9.68 3.70
CA LEU A 122 -8.61 9.96 3.11
C LEU A 122 -7.77 10.91 3.97
N GLU A 123 -8.40 11.91 4.58
CA GLU A 123 -7.73 12.92 5.41
C GLU A 123 -7.05 12.29 6.63
N GLN A 124 -7.60 11.20 7.17
CA GLN A 124 -6.97 10.47 8.28
C GLN A 124 -5.67 9.80 7.82
N TRP A 125 -5.64 9.28 6.60
CA TRP A 125 -4.43 8.68 6.02
C TRP A 125 -3.38 9.75 5.71
N GLN A 126 -3.79 10.88 5.12
CA GLN A 126 -2.91 12.01 4.87
C GLN A 126 -2.34 12.59 6.19
N GLN A 127 -3.13 12.59 7.26
CA GLN A 127 -2.68 13.06 8.58
C GLN A 127 -1.55 12.19 9.13
N VAL A 128 -1.64 10.86 9.01
CA VAL A 128 -0.53 9.97 9.41
C VAL A 128 0.74 10.26 8.62
N VAL A 129 0.65 10.43 7.30
CA VAL A 129 1.82 10.80 6.48
C VAL A 129 2.43 12.11 6.95
N ARG A 130 1.60 13.13 7.21
CA ARG A 130 2.04 14.45 7.68
C ARG A 130 2.76 14.38 9.02
N GLU A 131 2.12 13.81 10.03
CA GLU A 131 2.66 13.76 11.39
C GLU A 131 3.97 12.97 11.45
N GLN A 132 3.99 11.80 10.82
CA GLN A 132 5.15 10.92 10.86
C GLN A 132 6.32 11.46 10.02
N THR A 133 6.03 12.17 8.92
CA THR A 133 7.05 12.88 8.14
C THR A 133 7.66 14.04 8.94
N GLN A 134 6.82 14.87 9.58
CA GLN A 134 7.27 16.01 10.40
C GLN A 134 8.06 15.57 11.64
N GLN A 135 7.73 14.42 12.21
CA GLN A 135 8.50 13.85 13.31
C GLN A 135 9.86 13.36 12.80
N LEU A 136 9.87 12.57 11.72
CA LEU A 136 11.10 12.05 11.12
C LEU A 136 12.05 13.18 10.70
N SER A 137 11.55 14.28 10.12
CA SER A 137 12.36 15.40 9.67
C SER A 137 13.12 16.14 10.78
N ARG A 138 12.74 15.95 12.05
CA ARG A 138 13.46 16.51 13.20
C ARG A 138 14.66 15.66 13.62
N GLU A 139 14.73 14.42 13.16
CA GLU A 139 15.71 13.41 13.60
C GLU A 139 16.78 13.12 12.54
N VAL A 140 16.59 13.59 11.31
CA VAL A 140 17.46 13.27 10.17
C VAL A 140 17.74 14.50 9.31
N PRO A 141 18.89 14.55 8.59
CA PRO A 141 19.24 15.70 7.77
C PRO A 141 18.45 15.81 6.45
N LYS A 142 17.89 14.69 5.94
CA LYS A 142 17.12 14.61 4.69
C LYS A 142 16.03 13.56 4.84
N VAL A 143 14.83 13.83 4.31
CA VAL A 143 13.69 12.88 4.35
C VAL A 143 13.32 12.43 2.95
N TYR A 144 13.13 11.13 2.79
CA TYR A 144 12.55 10.50 1.61
C TYR A 144 11.23 9.85 2.00
N LEU A 145 10.30 9.78 1.06
CA LEU A 145 9.04 9.12 1.27
C LEU A 145 8.91 7.94 0.31
N GLY A 146 8.50 6.79 0.83
CA GLY A 146 8.20 5.62 0.03
C GLY A 146 6.78 5.13 0.24
N GLY A 147 6.21 4.57 -0.81
CA GLY A 147 4.81 4.18 -0.79
C GLY A 147 4.52 3.01 -1.71
N PHE A 148 3.60 2.16 -1.29
CA PHE A 148 3.09 1.04 -2.08
C PHE A 148 1.63 1.28 -2.43
N SER A 149 1.26 1.18 -3.71
CA SER A 149 -0.15 1.30 -4.15
C SER A 149 -0.80 2.60 -3.65
N THR A 150 -1.87 2.55 -2.86
CA THR A 150 -2.47 3.72 -2.20
C THR A 150 -1.46 4.57 -1.44
N GLY A 151 -0.49 3.94 -0.76
CA GLY A 151 0.56 4.66 -0.04
C GLY A 151 1.45 5.49 -0.95
N ALA A 152 1.68 5.04 -2.20
CA ALA A 152 2.40 5.81 -3.21
C ALA A 152 1.65 7.10 -3.60
N ASN A 153 0.31 7.04 -3.67
CA ASN A 153 -0.51 8.22 -3.94
C ASN A 153 -0.39 9.24 -2.81
N LEU A 154 -0.43 8.77 -1.55
CA LEU A 154 -0.36 9.63 -0.36
C LEU A 154 0.99 10.34 -0.24
N VAL A 155 2.10 9.62 -0.43
CA VAL A 155 3.44 10.23 -0.35
C VAL A 155 3.75 11.14 -1.54
N LEU A 156 3.21 10.84 -2.73
CA LEU A 156 3.31 11.73 -3.88
C LEU A 156 2.56 13.04 -3.62
N ASP A 157 1.31 12.97 -3.16
CA ASP A 157 0.51 14.16 -2.84
C ASP A 157 1.21 15.03 -1.81
N TYR A 158 1.72 14.43 -0.72
CA TYR A 158 2.48 15.15 0.29
C TYR A 158 3.74 15.82 -0.31
N ALA A 159 4.56 15.08 -1.06
CA ALA A 159 5.81 15.59 -1.60
C ALA A 159 5.63 16.73 -2.62
N TYR A 160 4.47 16.85 -3.26
CA TYR A 160 4.18 17.95 -4.18
C TYR A 160 4.02 19.30 -3.46
N ASP A 161 3.67 19.31 -2.18
CA ASP A 161 3.53 20.52 -1.36
C ASP A 161 4.74 20.80 -0.46
N HIS A 162 5.75 19.91 -0.46
CA HIS A 162 6.86 19.93 0.51
C HIS A 162 8.19 19.76 -0.23
N GLU A 163 8.82 20.89 -0.58
CA GLU A 163 10.08 20.93 -1.35
C GLU A 163 11.29 20.34 -0.60
N GLU A 164 11.19 20.22 0.73
CA GLU A 164 12.19 19.61 1.59
C GLU A 164 12.26 18.08 1.44
N ILE A 165 11.27 17.44 0.81
CA ILE A 165 11.31 16.01 0.52
C ILE A 165 12.37 15.75 -0.56
N ALA A 166 13.37 14.95 -0.20
CA ALA A 166 14.56 14.72 -1.02
C ALA A 166 14.28 13.83 -2.24
N GLY A 167 13.30 12.93 -2.17
CA GLY A 167 12.92 12.05 -3.25
C GLY A 167 11.88 11.01 -2.86
N LEU A 168 11.45 10.21 -3.84
CA LEU A 168 10.36 9.24 -3.69
C LEU A 168 10.79 7.81 -4.04
N VAL A 169 10.24 6.83 -3.31
CA VAL A 169 10.40 5.39 -3.56
C VAL A 169 9.04 4.73 -3.72
N LEU A 170 8.63 4.47 -4.96
CA LEU A 170 7.26 4.06 -5.27
C LEU A 170 7.21 2.61 -5.77
N PHE A 171 6.40 1.79 -5.12
CA PHE A 171 6.12 0.41 -5.54
C PHE A 171 4.70 0.34 -6.04
N SER A 172 4.50 -0.15 -7.27
CA SER A 172 3.19 -0.28 -7.92
C SER A 172 2.31 0.95 -7.64
N PRO A 173 2.74 2.17 -8.03
CA PRO A 173 2.02 3.38 -7.65
C PRO A 173 0.63 3.41 -8.26
N ALA A 174 -0.39 3.54 -7.42
CA ALA A 174 -1.76 3.37 -7.85
C ALA A 174 -2.40 4.66 -8.38
N PHE A 175 -1.70 5.34 -9.29
CA PHE A 175 -2.14 6.60 -9.86
C PHE A 175 -3.43 6.43 -10.66
N ARG A 176 -3.60 5.30 -11.38
CA ARG A 176 -4.82 4.95 -12.09
C ARG A 176 -5.09 3.45 -11.97
N SER A 177 -6.34 3.07 -11.71
CA SER A 177 -6.76 1.65 -11.65
C SER A 177 -7.27 1.17 -13.01
N ASN A 178 -7.07 -0.12 -13.31
CA ASN A 178 -7.66 -0.79 -14.48
C ASN A 178 -9.19 -0.97 -14.40
N SER A 179 -9.79 -0.70 -13.25
CA SER A 179 -11.23 -0.86 -13.06
C SER A 179 -11.98 0.36 -13.59
N GLY A 180 -12.62 0.23 -14.76
CA GLY A 180 -13.43 1.30 -15.39
C GLY A 180 -14.62 1.81 -14.56
N TYR A 181 -14.94 1.16 -13.44
CA TYR A 181 -15.99 1.55 -12.50
C TYR A 181 -15.47 2.07 -11.15
N ALA A 182 -14.14 2.17 -10.95
CA ALA A 182 -13.56 2.65 -9.69
C ALA A 182 -14.11 4.03 -9.26
N TRP A 183 -14.44 4.88 -10.23
CA TRP A 183 -15.04 6.19 -10.03
C TRP A 183 -16.44 6.18 -9.41
N LEU A 184 -17.17 5.08 -9.50
CA LEU A 184 -18.52 4.94 -8.92
C LEU A 184 -18.48 4.62 -7.42
N THR A 185 -17.37 4.11 -6.91
CA THR A 185 -17.26 3.63 -5.53
C THR A 185 -17.60 4.69 -4.46
N PRO A 186 -17.26 5.99 -4.61
CA PRO A 186 -17.65 7.02 -3.64
C PRO A 186 -19.15 7.26 -3.55
N TRP A 187 -19.89 6.98 -4.64
CA TRP A 187 -21.32 7.24 -4.75
C TRP A 187 -22.17 6.03 -4.35
N ILE A 188 -21.60 4.83 -4.37
CA ILE A 188 -22.32 3.58 -4.07
C ILE A 188 -22.04 3.08 -2.64
N GLY A 189 -20.97 3.57 -1.98
CA GLY A 189 -20.56 3.09 -0.66
C GLY A 189 -21.64 3.12 0.43
N TRP A 190 -22.55 4.11 0.39
CA TRP A 190 -23.68 4.22 1.33
C TRP A 190 -24.79 3.20 1.07
N ALA A 191 -24.98 2.77 -0.19
CA ALA A 191 -26.03 1.84 -0.59
C ALA A 191 -25.55 0.37 -0.63
N ARG A 192 -24.25 0.15 -0.87
CA ARG A 192 -23.60 -1.17 -0.80
C ARG A 192 -22.28 -1.05 -0.03
N PRO A 193 -22.29 -1.25 1.29
CA PRO A 193 -21.09 -1.17 2.12
C PRO A 193 -19.98 -2.15 1.74
N TRP A 194 -20.36 -3.26 1.09
CA TRP A 194 -19.45 -4.28 0.57
C TRP A 194 -19.78 -4.58 -0.90
N LEU A 195 -18.82 -4.33 -1.80
CA LEU A 195 -18.95 -4.72 -3.22
C LEU A 195 -18.94 -6.24 -3.38
N ALA A 196 -18.15 -6.92 -2.57
CA ALA A 196 -18.09 -8.35 -2.50
C ALA A 196 -18.45 -8.78 -1.07
N ALA A 197 -19.48 -9.64 -0.94
CA ALA A 197 -20.12 -9.94 0.33
C ALA A 197 -19.10 -10.40 1.39
N PRO A 198 -19.21 -9.92 2.64
CA PRO A 198 -18.38 -10.42 3.72
C PRO A 198 -18.81 -11.85 4.06
N ASN A 199 -17.84 -12.69 4.46
CA ASN A 199 -18.07 -14.06 4.93
C ASN A 199 -18.90 -14.93 3.97
N ASP A 200 -18.65 -14.83 2.66
CA ASP A 200 -19.31 -15.62 1.63
C ASP A 200 -18.98 -17.14 1.66
N GLY A 201 -18.11 -17.56 2.59
CA GLY A 201 -17.66 -18.95 2.75
C GLY A 201 -16.67 -19.41 1.68
N LEU A 202 -16.34 -18.57 0.70
CA LEU A 202 -15.45 -18.89 -0.42
C LEU A 202 -14.05 -18.33 -0.24
N ARG A 203 -13.92 -17.18 0.43
CA ARG A 203 -12.64 -16.52 0.68
C ARG A 203 -12.55 -16.03 2.13
N PRO A 204 -11.35 -16.10 2.75
CA PRO A 204 -11.14 -15.47 4.03
C PRO A 204 -11.32 -13.94 3.92
N MET A 205 -11.74 -13.28 4.99
CA MET A 205 -11.83 -11.82 5.04
C MET A 205 -10.45 -11.16 5.13
N GLN A 206 -9.53 -11.79 5.85
CA GLN A 206 -8.16 -11.34 6.05
C GLN A 206 -7.19 -12.52 6.24
N THR A 207 -5.91 -12.19 6.19
CA THR A 207 -4.76 -13.03 6.52
C THR A 207 -4.03 -12.38 7.70
N PRO A 208 -2.98 -13.00 8.26
CA PRO A 208 -2.23 -12.42 9.37
C PRO A 208 -1.62 -11.04 9.07
N VAL A 209 -1.46 -10.63 7.80
CA VAL A 209 -0.81 -9.35 7.45
C VAL A 209 -1.55 -8.52 6.39
N ARG A 210 -2.70 -8.97 5.88
CA ARG A 210 -3.50 -8.20 4.92
C ARG A 210 -4.97 -8.61 4.87
N TYR A 211 -5.83 -7.68 4.49
CA TYR A 211 -7.22 -7.93 4.13
C TYR A 211 -7.32 -8.54 2.74
N MET A 212 -8.19 -9.53 2.61
CA MET A 212 -8.55 -10.17 1.34
C MET A 212 -9.83 -9.57 0.76
N ASN A 213 -10.68 -8.99 1.62
CA ASN A 213 -11.86 -8.26 1.24
C ASN A 213 -11.85 -6.87 1.91
N VAL A 214 -12.12 -5.83 1.15
CA VAL A 214 -12.10 -4.44 1.62
C VAL A 214 -13.50 -3.84 1.40
N PRO A 215 -14.05 -3.06 2.37
CA PRO A 215 -15.31 -2.38 2.18
C PRO A 215 -15.30 -1.40 1.00
N THR A 216 -16.49 -1.10 0.48
CA THR A 216 -16.67 -0.14 -0.61
C THR A 216 -16.12 1.25 -0.26
N ASN A 217 -16.25 1.68 1.00
CA ASN A 217 -15.67 2.95 1.44
C ASN A 217 -14.14 2.97 1.37
N GLY A 218 -13.46 1.85 1.67
CA GLY A 218 -12.01 1.73 1.49
C GLY A 218 -11.58 1.97 0.03
N PHE A 219 -12.33 1.39 -0.92
CA PHE A 219 -12.12 1.64 -2.35
C PHE A 219 -12.43 3.09 -2.75
N ALA A 220 -13.46 3.72 -2.15
CA ALA A 220 -13.78 5.12 -2.40
C ALA A 220 -12.65 6.07 -1.96
N GLN A 221 -12.07 5.86 -0.77
CA GLN A 221 -10.93 6.65 -0.30
C GLN A 221 -9.68 6.40 -1.14
N PHE A 222 -9.46 5.15 -1.58
CA PHE A 222 -8.42 4.83 -2.56
C PHE A 222 -8.61 5.63 -3.87
N TYR A 223 -9.81 5.62 -4.45
CA TYR A 223 -10.09 6.36 -5.68
C TYR A 223 -9.83 7.87 -5.50
N ARG A 224 -10.23 8.45 -4.37
CA ARG A 224 -9.94 9.87 -4.05
C ARG A 224 -8.43 10.15 -4.01
N SER A 225 -7.64 9.27 -3.38
CA SER A 225 -6.17 9.41 -3.36
C SER A 225 -5.56 9.33 -4.76
N SER A 226 -6.08 8.44 -5.61
CA SER A 226 -5.65 8.26 -7.00
C SER A 226 -5.98 9.51 -7.83
N ALA A 227 -7.18 10.06 -7.70
CA ALA A 227 -7.58 11.28 -8.39
C ALA A 227 -6.69 12.47 -7.99
N LEU A 228 -6.37 12.60 -6.70
CA LEU A 228 -5.46 13.65 -6.21
C LEU A 228 -4.04 13.49 -6.75
N ALA A 229 -3.50 12.26 -6.75
CA ALA A 229 -2.20 11.96 -7.34
C ALA A 229 -2.13 12.31 -8.85
N GLN A 230 -3.19 11.98 -9.61
CA GLN A 230 -3.28 12.35 -11.03
C GLN A 230 -3.32 13.88 -11.20
N ASP A 231 -4.09 14.58 -10.37
CA ASP A 231 -4.14 16.04 -10.41
C ASP A 231 -2.76 16.67 -10.17
N ARG A 232 -2.01 16.21 -9.16
CA ARG A 232 -0.62 16.64 -8.92
C ARG A 232 0.28 16.43 -10.14
N LEU A 233 0.24 15.23 -10.73
CA LEU A 233 1.03 14.91 -11.92
C LEU A 233 0.67 15.81 -13.11
N HIS A 234 -0.60 16.19 -13.25
CA HIS A 234 -1.07 17.09 -14.30
C HIS A 234 -0.62 18.54 -14.06
N GLN A 235 -0.61 19.01 -12.82
CA GLN A 235 -0.25 20.39 -12.45
C GLN A 235 1.20 20.75 -12.81
N ARG A 236 2.18 19.93 -12.39
CA ARG A 236 3.60 20.19 -12.68
C ARG A 236 4.45 18.91 -12.72
N ARG A 237 5.61 19.03 -13.36
CA ARG A 237 6.67 18.00 -13.29
C ARG A 237 7.23 17.93 -11.86
N TYR A 238 7.66 16.73 -11.47
CA TYR A 238 8.36 16.49 -10.22
C TYR A 238 9.85 16.25 -10.52
N ASP A 239 10.70 17.09 -9.96
CA ASP A 239 12.11 17.26 -10.34
C ASP A 239 13.10 16.66 -9.33
N LYS A 240 12.61 16.10 -8.23
CA LYS A 240 13.42 15.30 -7.29
C LYS A 240 13.56 13.86 -7.79
N PRO A 241 14.60 13.11 -7.38
CA PRO A 241 14.78 11.73 -7.78
C PRO A 241 13.62 10.82 -7.34
N VAL A 242 13.16 9.99 -8.27
CA VAL A 242 12.08 9.01 -8.03
C VAL A 242 12.52 7.63 -8.48
N PHE A 243 12.37 6.67 -7.58
CA PHE A 243 12.41 5.25 -7.89
C PHE A 243 10.99 4.74 -8.10
N ILE A 244 10.73 3.98 -9.17
CA ILE A 244 9.47 3.27 -9.40
C ILE A 244 9.75 1.81 -9.69
N ALA A 245 9.01 0.88 -9.09
CA ALA A 245 8.96 -0.52 -9.51
C ALA A 245 7.52 -0.90 -9.87
N ILE A 246 7.32 -1.53 -11.03
CA ILE A 246 5.99 -1.94 -11.49
C ILE A 246 6.07 -3.23 -12.32
N ALA A 247 5.04 -4.08 -12.20
CA ALA A 247 4.88 -5.27 -13.02
C ALA A 247 3.92 -5.00 -14.17
N GLU A 248 4.24 -5.45 -15.39
CA GLU A 248 3.38 -5.34 -16.57
C GLU A 248 1.98 -5.90 -16.31
N HIS A 249 1.95 -7.11 -15.74
CA HIS A 249 0.73 -7.86 -15.46
C HIS A 249 0.09 -7.49 -14.11
N ASP A 250 0.34 -6.27 -13.60
CA ASP A 250 -0.34 -5.80 -12.41
C ASP A 250 -1.86 -5.69 -12.66
N SER A 251 -2.59 -6.67 -12.14
CA SER A 251 -4.05 -6.79 -12.28
C SER A 251 -4.85 -5.61 -11.70
N VAL A 252 -4.23 -4.74 -10.90
CA VAL A 252 -4.92 -3.64 -10.19
C VAL A 252 -4.78 -2.31 -10.94
N LEU A 253 -3.66 -2.12 -11.64
CA LEU A 253 -3.17 -0.81 -12.06
C LEU A 253 -3.08 -0.66 -13.56
N ASP A 254 -3.32 0.56 -14.03
CA ASP A 254 -2.96 0.95 -15.38
C ASP A 254 -1.45 1.22 -15.46
N THR A 255 -0.70 0.17 -15.79
CA THR A 255 0.77 0.16 -15.77
C THR A 255 1.36 1.06 -16.86
N ASP A 256 0.67 1.13 -18.01
CA ASP A 256 0.99 2.04 -19.10
C ASP A 256 0.88 3.51 -18.68
N TYR A 257 -0.14 3.87 -17.90
CA TYR A 257 -0.27 5.22 -17.35
C TYR A 257 0.91 5.61 -16.45
N VAL A 258 1.37 4.68 -15.61
CA VAL A 258 2.53 4.92 -14.73
C VAL A 258 3.80 5.10 -15.57
N LEU A 259 4.03 4.24 -16.56
CA LEU A 259 5.18 4.32 -17.47
C LEU A 259 5.21 5.65 -18.26
N ASP A 260 4.04 6.10 -18.72
CA ASP A 260 3.91 7.37 -19.43
C ASP A 260 4.17 8.57 -18.53
N ASN A 261 3.57 8.59 -17.35
CA ASN A 261 3.81 9.66 -16.40
C ASN A 261 5.26 9.66 -15.89
N PHE A 262 5.92 8.51 -15.81
CA PHE A 262 7.34 8.48 -15.51
C PHE A 262 8.20 9.17 -16.56
N SER A 263 7.88 8.94 -17.82
CA SER A 263 8.59 9.58 -18.92
C SER A 263 8.30 11.08 -19.02
N GLN A 264 7.06 11.50 -18.75
CA GLN A 264 6.58 12.87 -19.00
C GLN A 264 6.67 13.80 -17.78
N ARG A 265 6.50 13.27 -16.56
CA ARG A 265 6.27 14.05 -15.33
C ARG A 265 7.43 13.96 -14.33
N PHE A 266 8.11 12.82 -14.20
CA PHE A 266 9.30 12.69 -13.35
C PHE A 266 10.54 13.09 -14.14
N SER A 267 11.04 14.31 -13.96
CA SER A 267 12.08 14.91 -14.83
C SER A 267 13.51 14.67 -14.37
N ASN A 268 13.72 14.24 -13.12
CA ASN A 268 15.08 14.10 -12.61
C ASN A 268 15.87 13.00 -13.35
N PRO A 269 17.09 13.28 -13.84
CA PRO A 269 17.90 12.33 -14.60
C PRO A 269 18.36 11.11 -13.79
N ALA A 270 18.40 11.22 -12.45
CA ALA A 270 18.70 10.09 -11.57
C ALA A 270 17.51 9.16 -11.36
N SER A 271 16.29 9.58 -11.69
CA SER A 271 15.10 8.74 -11.52
C SER A 271 15.22 7.45 -12.33
N ARG A 272 14.75 6.35 -11.75
CA ARG A 272 14.73 5.02 -12.40
C ARG A 272 13.36 4.38 -12.23
N LEU A 273 12.86 3.77 -13.30
CA LEU A 273 11.70 2.90 -13.27
C LEU A 273 12.15 1.48 -13.60
N ILE A 274 11.75 0.51 -12.79
CA ILE A 274 11.89 -0.91 -13.10
C ILE A 274 10.56 -1.41 -13.64
N TRP A 275 10.61 -2.01 -14.82
CA TRP A 275 9.51 -2.70 -15.47
C TRP A 275 9.75 -4.22 -15.43
N TYR A 276 8.88 -4.95 -14.75
CA TYR A 276 8.87 -6.41 -14.77
C TYR A 276 7.89 -6.93 -15.82
N GLY A 277 8.40 -7.52 -16.89
CA GLY A 277 7.63 -8.01 -18.04
C GLY A 277 8.28 -7.65 -19.36
N ASP A 278 7.48 -7.62 -20.41
CA ASP A 278 7.85 -7.15 -21.73
C ASP A 278 7.56 -5.66 -21.85
N LEU A 279 8.61 -4.87 -22.11
CA LEU A 279 8.47 -3.42 -22.20
C LEU A 279 7.74 -3.03 -23.49
N PRO A 280 6.70 -2.17 -23.44
CA PRO A 280 6.02 -1.70 -24.63
C PRO A 280 6.99 -1.03 -25.61
N ALA A 281 6.87 -1.30 -26.91
CA ALA A 281 7.79 -0.81 -27.95
C ALA A 281 7.96 0.73 -27.93
N ARG A 282 6.90 1.46 -27.57
CA ARG A 282 6.89 2.93 -27.40
C ARG A 282 7.87 3.44 -26.34
N ALA A 283 8.26 2.60 -25.38
CA ALA A 283 9.14 2.93 -24.27
C ALA A 283 10.54 2.26 -24.38
N ALA A 284 10.81 1.50 -25.45
CA ALA A 284 12.02 0.70 -25.61
C ALA A 284 13.34 1.49 -25.53
N ASN A 285 13.31 2.81 -25.75
CA ASN A 285 14.48 3.68 -25.77
C ASN A 285 14.54 4.66 -24.58
N THR A 286 13.79 4.43 -23.50
CA THR A 286 13.83 5.32 -22.34
C THR A 286 15.02 4.96 -21.43
N PRO A 287 16.10 5.78 -21.36
CA PRO A 287 17.35 5.41 -20.67
C PRO A 287 17.22 5.33 -19.14
N ARG A 288 16.06 5.71 -18.61
CA ARG A 288 15.73 5.66 -17.17
C ARG A 288 14.85 4.47 -16.81
N VAL A 289 14.52 3.60 -17.77
CA VAL A 289 13.70 2.41 -17.58
C VAL A 289 14.59 1.17 -17.66
N GLU A 290 14.63 0.42 -16.56
CA GLU A 290 15.32 -0.86 -16.43
C GLU A 290 14.30 -1.99 -16.56
N VAL A 291 14.62 -3.05 -17.30
CA VAL A 291 13.67 -4.14 -17.59
C VAL A 291 14.17 -5.47 -17.02
N ARG A 292 13.26 -6.23 -16.43
CA ARG A 292 13.45 -7.65 -16.08
C ARG A 292 12.26 -8.46 -16.56
N LYS A 293 12.49 -9.72 -16.92
CA LYS A 293 11.39 -10.64 -17.25
C LYS A 293 10.60 -10.96 -15.99
N ASP A 294 9.31 -11.24 -16.14
CA ASP A 294 8.43 -11.63 -15.04
C ASP A 294 7.97 -13.10 -15.12
N TYR A 295 8.39 -13.82 -16.16
CA TYR A 295 8.32 -15.28 -16.27
C TYR A 295 9.66 -15.90 -15.82
N LEU A 296 9.65 -16.60 -14.68
CA LEU A 296 10.83 -17.21 -14.06
C LEU A 296 10.52 -18.68 -13.69
N PRO A 297 10.71 -19.64 -14.62
CA PRO A 297 10.33 -21.04 -14.42
C PRO A 297 11.11 -21.73 -13.28
N GLU A 298 12.35 -21.29 -13.01
CA GLU A 298 13.17 -21.78 -11.90
C GLU A 298 12.55 -21.49 -10.52
N TYR A 299 11.72 -20.45 -10.42
CA TYR A 299 10.90 -20.12 -9.24
C TYR A 299 9.42 -20.51 -9.41
N ARG A 300 9.07 -21.18 -10.51
CA ARG A 300 7.68 -21.45 -10.93
C ARG A 300 6.82 -20.18 -11.02
N ILE A 301 7.41 -19.06 -11.44
CA ILE A 301 6.69 -17.80 -11.60
C ILE A 301 6.23 -17.70 -13.05
N SER A 302 4.92 -17.55 -13.23
CA SER A 302 4.31 -17.32 -14.54
C SER A 302 4.26 -15.83 -14.88
N ARG A 303 3.95 -14.98 -13.89
CA ARG A 303 3.81 -13.52 -14.01
C ARG A 303 4.08 -12.83 -12.68
N PHE A 304 4.53 -11.58 -12.71
CA PHE A 304 4.69 -10.79 -11.48
C PHE A 304 3.36 -10.19 -11.02
N SER A 305 3.16 -10.09 -9.71
CA SER A 305 1.92 -9.56 -9.11
C SER A 305 2.10 -8.15 -8.54
N HIS A 306 0.98 -7.47 -8.31
CA HIS A 306 0.90 -6.16 -7.64
C HIS A 306 1.76 -6.06 -6.37
N MET A 307 1.73 -7.09 -5.51
CA MET A 307 2.42 -7.07 -4.21
C MET A 307 3.79 -7.75 -4.23
N GLY A 308 4.10 -8.53 -5.27
CA GLY A 308 5.31 -9.35 -5.32
C GLY A 308 6.60 -8.55 -5.24
N LEU A 309 6.57 -7.25 -5.56
CA LEU A 309 7.74 -6.38 -5.65
C LEU A 309 8.39 -6.04 -4.31
N LEU A 310 7.70 -6.28 -3.19
CA LEU A 310 8.07 -5.75 -1.88
C LEU A 310 8.90 -6.69 -1.00
N PHE A 311 8.93 -7.98 -1.32
CA PHE A 311 9.48 -9.00 -0.43
C PHE A 311 10.61 -9.75 -1.11
N SER A 312 11.64 -10.07 -0.34
CA SER A 312 12.72 -10.95 -0.77
C SER A 312 12.24 -12.41 -0.86
N ALA A 313 12.96 -13.22 -1.63
CA ALA A 313 12.71 -14.67 -1.71
C ALA A 313 12.87 -15.38 -0.36
N ASP A 314 13.61 -14.77 0.58
CA ASP A 314 13.88 -15.29 1.92
C ASP A 314 12.89 -14.78 2.99
N ASN A 315 11.89 -13.97 2.60
CA ASN A 315 10.91 -13.45 3.56
C ASN A 315 10.18 -14.59 4.30
N PRO A 316 10.11 -14.57 5.64
CA PRO A 316 9.58 -15.70 6.42
C PRO A 316 8.07 -15.90 6.25
N LEU A 317 7.33 -14.87 5.82
CA LEU A 317 5.90 -14.97 5.55
C LEU A 317 5.64 -15.19 4.07
N TYR A 318 6.31 -14.44 3.19
CA TYR A 318 5.95 -14.33 1.78
C TYR A 318 6.99 -14.84 0.78
N GLY A 319 8.15 -15.29 1.25
CA GLY A 319 9.22 -15.83 0.42
C GLY A 319 8.89 -17.20 -0.19
N VAL A 320 9.88 -17.80 -0.84
CA VAL A 320 9.78 -19.13 -1.48
C VAL A 320 9.33 -20.20 -0.47
N SER A 321 9.89 -20.14 0.74
CA SER A 321 9.55 -21.01 1.87
C SER A 321 8.66 -20.32 2.91
N GLY A 322 8.00 -19.22 2.52
CA GLY A 322 7.19 -18.41 3.41
C GLY A 322 5.95 -19.16 3.93
N SER A 323 5.57 -18.86 5.17
CA SER A 323 4.42 -19.49 5.83
C SER A 323 3.04 -19.03 5.32
N GLN A 324 2.97 -17.90 4.61
CA GLN A 324 1.74 -17.27 4.13
C GLN A 324 1.59 -17.41 2.62
N ARG A 325 0.86 -18.45 2.19
CA ARG A 325 0.51 -18.66 0.78
C ARG A 325 -0.91 -18.15 0.50
N ILE A 326 -1.07 -17.37 -0.56
CA ILE A 326 -2.38 -16.87 -1.00
C ILE A 326 -2.87 -17.73 -2.18
N CYS A 327 -3.64 -18.77 -1.87
CA CYS A 327 -4.21 -19.69 -2.86
C CYS A 327 -5.46 -19.15 -3.55
N TRP A 328 -6.20 -18.25 -2.90
CA TRP A 328 -7.29 -17.53 -3.56
C TRP A 328 -6.67 -16.51 -4.51
N ASN A 329 -6.54 -16.89 -5.78
CA ASN A 329 -5.87 -16.11 -6.82
C ASN A 329 -6.70 -15.96 -8.11
N GLY A 330 -8.02 -16.08 -8.00
CA GLY A 330 -8.95 -15.95 -9.14
C GLY A 330 -9.10 -17.21 -10.02
N GLN A 331 -8.47 -18.32 -9.63
CA GLN A 331 -8.63 -19.64 -10.27
C GLN A 331 -9.88 -20.40 -9.80
N SER A 332 -10.08 -21.60 -10.37
CA SER A 332 -11.21 -22.46 -10.05
C SER A 332 -11.23 -22.90 -8.57
N THR A 333 -12.41 -23.20 -8.03
CA THR A 333 -12.55 -23.74 -6.66
C THR A 333 -11.76 -25.05 -6.46
N PRO A 334 -11.77 -26.01 -7.41
CA PRO A 334 -10.90 -27.19 -7.32
C PRO A 334 -9.41 -26.86 -7.22
N ASP A 335 -8.88 -25.96 -8.04
CA ASP A 335 -7.45 -25.62 -8.01
C ASP A 335 -7.08 -24.83 -6.75
N THR A 336 -8.00 -23.99 -6.26
CA THR A 336 -7.84 -23.32 -4.97
C THR A 336 -7.72 -24.34 -3.84
N ALA A 337 -8.58 -25.37 -3.83
CA ALA A 337 -8.54 -26.42 -2.82
C ALA A 337 -7.24 -27.23 -2.86
N LYS A 338 -6.73 -27.56 -4.06
CA LYS A 338 -5.43 -28.23 -4.23
C LYS A 338 -4.26 -27.40 -3.71
N CYS A 339 -4.26 -26.09 -4.01
CA CYS A 339 -3.26 -25.18 -3.46
C CYS A 339 -3.28 -25.16 -1.93
N MET A 340 -4.48 -25.08 -1.33
CA MET A 340 -4.65 -25.11 0.13
C MET A 340 -4.24 -26.45 0.75
N ALA A 341 -4.37 -27.55 0.02
CA ALA A 341 -3.90 -28.88 0.43
C ALA A 341 -2.36 -29.05 0.34
N GLY A 342 -1.64 -28.02 -0.12
CA GLY A 342 -0.18 -28.03 -0.18
C GLY A 342 0.41 -28.62 -1.45
N GLU A 343 -0.41 -28.85 -2.50
CA GLU A 343 0.11 -29.29 -3.80
C GLU A 343 1.13 -28.27 -4.38
N PRO A 344 2.06 -28.71 -5.25
CA PRO A 344 2.97 -27.82 -5.93
C PRO A 344 2.22 -26.76 -6.74
N VAL A 345 2.63 -25.50 -6.58
CA VAL A 345 2.01 -24.36 -7.27
C VAL A 345 3.01 -23.62 -8.18
N TRP A 346 2.45 -22.93 -9.15
CA TRP A 346 3.07 -21.80 -9.83
C TRP A 346 2.59 -20.49 -9.20
N TYR A 347 3.30 -19.39 -9.43
CA TYR A 347 2.96 -18.07 -8.90
C TYR A 347 2.58 -17.11 -10.02
N SER A 348 1.59 -16.25 -9.79
CA SER A 348 1.16 -15.26 -10.78
C SER A 348 0.53 -14.01 -10.17
N ASP A 349 0.17 -13.06 -11.04
CA ASP A 349 -0.85 -12.05 -10.77
C ASP A 349 -2.25 -12.68 -10.62
N TRP A 350 -3.26 -11.83 -10.43
CA TRP A 350 -4.61 -12.22 -10.02
C TRP A 350 -5.42 -12.61 -11.24
N GLY A 351 -6.09 -13.76 -11.18
CA GLY A 351 -6.96 -14.23 -12.24
C GLY A 351 -6.23 -14.86 -13.42
N TYR A 352 -4.89 -14.87 -13.41
CA TYR A 352 -4.13 -15.63 -14.40
C TYR A 352 -4.35 -17.13 -14.18
N THR A 353 -4.62 -17.84 -15.28
CA THR A 353 -4.78 -19.29 -15.30
C THR A 353 -4.04 -19.85 -16.49
N GLU A 354 -3.45 -21.03 -16.32
CA GLU A 354 -2.76 -21.74 -17.40
C GLU A 354 -3.08 -23.25 -17.29
N PRO A 355 -3.42 -23.93 -18.40
CA PRO A 355 -3.70 -25.36 -18.37
C PRO A 355 -2.57 -26.16 -17.72
N GLY A 356 -2.93 -27.03 -16.78
CA GLY A 356 -1.97 -27.90 -16.08
C GLY A 356 -1.17 -27.22 -14.96
N LYS A 357 -1.46 -25.96 -14.62
CA LYS A 357 -0.85 -25.26 -13.49
C LYS A 357 -1.89 -24.82 -12.48
N ILE A 358 -1.55 -25.01 -11.20
CA ILE A 358 -2.28 -24.46 -10.06
C ILE A 358 -1.53 -23.20 -9.63
N HIS A 359 -2.21 -22.08 -9.50
CA HIS A 359 -1.57 -20.82 -9.14
C HIS A 359 -1.76 -20.45 -7.67
N ALA A 360 -0.81 -19.70 -7.15
CA ALA A 360 -0.93 -18.88 -5.96
C ALA A 360 -0.52 -17.45 -6.32
N ARG A 361 -0.96 -16.45 -5.56
CA ARG A 361 -0.49 -15.08 -5.75
C ARG A 361 1.03 -15.04 -5.60
N LEU A 362 1.76 -14.43 -6.53
CA LEU A 362 3.17 -14.15 -6.32
C LEU A 362 3.33 -13.14 -5.18
N THR A 363 4.11 -13.48 -4.16
CA THR A 363 4.30 -12.64 -2.96
C THR A 363 5.74 -12.22 -2.73
N PHE A 364 6.69 -12.65 -3.56
CA PHE A 364 8.12 -12.31 -3.44
C PHE A 364 8.74 -11.98 -4.79
N ASN A 365 9.89 -11.32 -4.77
CA ASN A 365 10.64 -10.92 -5.95
C ASN A 365 12.04 -11.56 -5.93
N PRO A 366 12.35 -12.52 -6.84
CA PRO A 366 13.70 -13.06 -6.98
C PRO A 366 14.77 -12.01 -7.32
N TYR A 367 14.38 -10.86 -7.88
CA TYR A 367 15.25 -9.74 -8.18
C TYR A 367 15.36 -8.70 -7.05
N PHE A 368 14.89 -9.00 -5.85
CA PHE A 368 14.77 -8.04 -4.75
C PHE A 368 16.09 -7.31 -4.43
N ASP A 369 17.22 -8.02 -4.39
CA ASP A 369 18.52 -7.39 -4.11
C ASP A 369 18.97 -6.48 -5.25
N TRP A 370 18.79 -6.89 -6.50
CA TRP A 370 19.08 -6.05 -7.67
C TRP A 370 18.18 -4.81 -7.71
N GLN A 371 16.87 -4.98 -7.46
CA GLN A 371 15.91 -3.89 -7.33
C GLN A 371 16.35 -2.88 -6.26
N THR A 372 16.81 -3.39 -5.12
CA THR A 372 17.31 -2.59 -4.00
C THR A 372 18.53 -1.78 -4.42
N GLN A 373 19.45 -2.35 -5.19
CA GLN A 373 20.62 -1.62 -5.70
C GLN A 373 20.22 -0.47 -6.63
N VAL A 374 19.25 -0.68 -7.53
CA VAL A 374 18.72 0.39 -8.40
C VAL A 374 18.09 1.50 -7.55
N MET A 375 17.24 1.13 -6.58
CA MET A 375 16.61 2.06 -5.64
C MET A 375 17.64 2.89 -4.88
N LEU A 376 18.69 2.27 -4.32
CA LEU A 376 19.76 2.97 -3.61
C LEU A 376 20.56 3.89 -4.53
N GLY A 377 20.75 3.51 -5.79
CA GLY A 377 21.35 4.39 -6.80
C GLY A 377 20.59 5.70 -6.96
N VAL A 378 19.25 5.64 -7.00
CA VAL A 378 18.39 6.84 -7.05
C VAL A 378 18.54 7.68 -5.78
N LEU A 379 18.48 7.04 -4.61
CA LEU A 379 18.55 7.71 -3.30
C LEU A 379 19.94 8.26 -2.93
N ASN A 380 21.00 7.80 -3.60
CA ASN A 380 22.35 8.34 -3.41
C ASN A 380 22.65 9.49 -4.37
N ALA A 381 21.90 9.65 -5.46
CA ALA A 381 22.07 10.76 -6.41
C ALA A 381 21.55 12.11 -5.87
N THR A 382 20.82 12.09 -4.76
CA THR A 382 20.37 13.26 -3.99
C THR A 382 21.38 13.75 -2.96
N GLN A 383 22.52 13.05 -2.81
CA GLN A 383 23.51 13.36 -1.77
C GLN A 383 24.31 14.61 -2.10
#